data_AF-A0AAD9KQP7-F1
#
_entry.id   AF-A0AAD9KQP7-F1
#
_cell.length_a   1.000
_cell.length_b   1.000
_cell.length_c   1.000
_cell.angle_alpha   90.00
_cell.angle_beta   90.00
_cell.angle_gamma   90.00
#
_symmetry.space_group_name_H-M   'P 1'
#
loop_
_entity.id
_entity.type
_entity.pdbx_description
1 polymer ?
#
loop_
_entity_poly.entity_id
_entity_poly.type
_entity_poly.pdbx_seq_one_letter_code
_entity_poly.pdbx_strand_id
1 'polypeptide(L)' 'MMEKDTPIYVNNIQIENVESYIYMGQRYSTRIKTQDYEIQIRTTAGWTSFAKHSNIFKGNIRTCLK' A
#
# COMPACT_ATOMS: atom_id res chain seq x y z
N MET A 1 -20.58 3.17 18.77
CA MET A 1 -20.66 1.93 17.95
C MET A 1 -19.26 1.35 17.92
N MET A 2 -19.09 0.09 18.33
CA MET A 2 -17.78 -0.57 18.36
C MET A 2 -17.35 -0.82 16.91
N GLU A 3 -16.25 -0.18 16.47
CA GLU A 3 -15.76 -0.29 15.10
C GLU A 3 -15.32 -1.74 14.81
N LYS A 4 -15.66 -2.26 13.62
CA LYS A 4 -15.25 -3.61 13.21
C LYS A 4 -13.98 -3.52 12.38
N ASP A 5 -12.90 -4.04 12.96
CA ASP A 5 -11.58 -4.15 12.34
C ASP A 5 -11.64 -4.83 10.96
N THR A 6 -10.71 -4.46 10.07
CA THR A 6 -10.64 -5.01 8.71
C THR A 6 -9.55 -6.07 8.60
N PRO A 7 -9.87 -7.27 8.10
CA PRO A 7 -8.89 -8.33 7.92
C PRO A 7 -7.85 -7.98 6.86
N ILE A 8 -6.59 -8.08 7.23
CA ILE A 8 -5.44 -7.96 6.34
C ILE A 8 -4.97 -9.36 5.94
N TYR A 9 -4.72 -9.53 4.64
CA TYR A 9 -4.21 -10.77 4.07
C TYR A 9 -2.84 -10.56 3.43
N VAL A 10 -1.91 -11.47 3.68
CA VAL A 10 -0.65 -11.59 2.94
C VAL A 10 -0.56 -13.00 2.40
N ASN A 11 -0.35 -13.14 1.10
CA ASN A 11 -0.31 -14.44 0.42
C ASN A 11 -1.53 -15.33 0.73
N ASN A 12 -2.73 -14.73 0.73
CA ASN A 12 -4.01 -15.37 1.07
C ASN A 12 -4.13 -15.87 2.53
N ILE A 13 -3.18 -15.54 3.40
CA ILE A 13 -3.25 -15.83 4.84
C ILE A 13 -3.73 -14.56 5.55
N GLN A 14 -4.82 -14.66 6.32
CA GLN A 14 -5.25 -13.59 7.20
C GLN A 14 -4.28 -13.49 8.37
N ILE A 15 -3.70 -12.30 8.58
CA ILE A 15 -2.68 -12.10 9.61
C ILE A 15 -3.23 -11.29 10.80
N GLU A 16 -4.08 -10.30 10.54
CA GLU A 16 -4.58 -9.40 11.58
C GLU A 16 -5.87 -8.71 11.14
N ASN A 17 -6.66 -8.19 12.07
CA ASN A 17 -7.71 -7.20 11.77
C ASN A 17 -7.28 -5.84 12.30
N VAL A 18 -7.31 -4.79 11.46
CA VAL A 18 -6.87 -3.44 11.86
C VAL A 18 -7.82 -2.33 11.38
N GLU A 19 -7.94 -1.26 12.16
CA GLU A 19 -8.64 -0.01 11.78
C GLU A 19 -7.90 0.80 10.70
N SER A 20 -6.58 0.61 10.62
CA SER A 20 -5.70 1.26 9.64
C SER A 20 -4.39 0.51 9.49
N TYR A 21 -3.78 0.56 8.32
CA TYR A 21 -2.47 -0.04 8.05
C TYR A 21 -1.47 0.98 7.48
N ILE A 22 -0.17 0.68 7.54
CA ILE A 22 0.87 1.49 6.91
C ILE A 22 1.29 0.83 5.60
N TYR A 23 1.29 1.60 4.51
CA TYR A 23 1.78 1.18 3.20
C TYR A 23 2.74 2.24 2.66
N MET A 24 3.97 1.81 2.31
CA MET A 24 5.03 2.70 1.80
C MET A 24 5.26 3.94 2.70
N GLY A 25 5.20 3.76 4.02
CA GLY A 25 5.39 4.83 5.01
C GLY A 25 4.19 5.77 5.19
N GLN A 26 3.05 5.49 4.55
CA GLN A 26 1.82 6.27 4.67
C GLN A 26 0.72 5.45 5.37
N ARG A 27 0.00 6.07 6.30
CA ARG A 27 -1.11 5.42 7.03
C ARG A 27 -2.41 5.56 6.24
N TYR A 28 -3.10 4.45 6.04
CA TYR A 28 -4.38 4.37 5.34
C TYR A 28 -5.46 3.75 6.22
N SER A 29 -6.67 4.33 6.17
CA SER A 29 -7.83 3.82 6.89
C SER A 29 -8.48 2.67 6.12
N THR A 30 -8.96 1.66 6.83
CA THR A 30 -9.68 0.52 6.25
C THR A 30 -11.19 0.74 6.17
N ARG A 31 -11.67 1.98 6.35
CA ARG A 31 -13.10 2.34 6.38
C ARG A 31 -13.81 2.10 5.05
N ILE A 32 -13.14 2.30 3.92
CA ILE A 32 -13.68 2.02 2.58
C ILE A 32 -13.04 0.73 2.09
N LYS A 33 -13.86 -0.31 1.88
CA LYS A 33 -13.40 -1.69 1.62
C LYS A 33 -13.55 -2.13 0.15
N THR A 34 -13.68 -1.18 -0.78
CA THR A 34 -13.80 -1.54 -2.20
C THR A 34 -12.42 -1.83 -2.78
N GLN A 35 -12.35 -2.83 -3.67
CA GLN A 35 -11.12 -3.17 -4.38
C GLN A 35 -10.57 -1.96 -5.16
N ASP A 36 -11.45 -1.16 -5.77
CA ASP A 36 -11.07 0.05 -6.49
C ASP A 36 -10.40 1.08 -5.58
N TYR A 37 -10.89 1.24 -4.34
CA TYR A 37 -10.30 2.16 -3.37
C TYR A 37 -8.91 1.68 -2.92
N GLU A 38 -8.74 0.37 -2.69
CA GLU A 38 -7.44 -0.23 -2.39
C GLU A 38 -6.45 -0.04 -3.55
N ILE A 39 -6.88 -0.24 -4.80
CA ILE A 39 -6.05 0.00 -6.00
C ILE A 39 -5.65 1.47 -6.08
N GLN A 40 -6.59 2.39 -5.85
CA GLN A 40 -6.33 3.83 -5.88
C GLN A 40 -5.30 4.23 -4.82
N ILE A 41 -5.48 3.79 -3.56
CA ILE A 41 -4.54 4.03 -2.46
C ILE A 41 -3.13 3.58 -2.84
N ARG A 42 -2.99 2.31 -3.28
CA ARG A 42 -1.69 1.71 -3.57
C ARG A 42 -1.00 2.42 -4.73
N THR A 43 -1.77 2.81 -5.75
CA THR A 43 -1.28 3.57 -6.90
C THR A 43 -0.76 4.94 -6.46
N THR A 44 -1.56 5.70 -5.70
CA THR A 44 -1.16 7.04 -5.21
C THR A 44 0.04 6.97 -4.28
N ALA A 45 0.06 6.01 -3.34
CA ALA A 45 1.17 5.81 -2.40
C ALA A 45 2.46 5.43 -3.13
N GLY A 46 2.35 4.54 -4.13
CA GLY A 46 3.44 4.13 -4.99
C GLY A 46 4.05 5.32 -5.74
N TRP A 47 3.22 6.11 -6.42
CA TRP A 47 3.68 7.32 -7.13
C TRP A 47 4.28 8.36 -6.19
N THR A 48 3.69 8.59 -5.03
CA THR A 48 4.22 9.53 -4.03
C THR A 48 5.59 9.09 -3.55
N SER A 49 5.74 7.79 -3.26
CA SER A 49 7.01 7.21 -2.81
C SER A 49 8.08 7.25 -3.90
N PHE A 50 7.69 6.96 -5.14
CA PHE A 50 8.56 7.08 -6.30
C PHE A 50 9.03 8.52 -6.52
N ALA A 51 8.13 9.51 -6.48
CA ALA A 51 8.49 10.91 -6.65
C ALA A 51 9.52 11.38 -5.60
N LYS A 52 9.28 11.02 -4.32
CA LYS A 52 10.16 11.36 -3.19
C LYS A 52 11.55 10.73 -3.30
N HIS A 53 11.63 9.50 -3.80
CA HIS A 53 12.87 8.72 -3.89
C HIS A 53 13.34 8.54 -5.33
N SER A 54 12.90 9.43 -6.23
CA SER A 54 13.13 9.29 -7.67
C SER A 54 14.62 9.28 -8.01
N ASN A 55 15.45 9.91 -7.17
CA ASN A 55 16.92 9.85 -7.24
C ASN A 55 17.48 8.43 -7.04
N ILE A 56 16.87 7.60 -6.20
CA ILE A 56 17.25 6.18 -6.02
C ILE A 56 16.87 5.39 -7.27
N PHE A 57 15.67 5.63 -7.80
CA PHE A 57 15.17 4.93 -9.00
C PHE A 57 15.80 5.42 -10.31
N LYS A 58 16.37 6.63 -10.34
CA LYS A 58 17.14 7.20 -11.45
C LYS A 58 18.61 6.77 -11.45
N GLY A 59 19.08 6.09 -10.40
CA GLY A 59 20.37 5.41 -10.46
C GLY A 59 20.35 4.35 -11.56
N ASN A 60 21.53 3.97 -12.07
CA ASN A 60 21.72 2.89 -13.03
C ASN A 60 21.34 1.51 -12.45
N ILE A 61 20.13 1.36 -11.92
CA ILE A 61 19.49 0.08 -11.74
C ILE A 61 19.36 -0.43 -13.15
N ARG A 62 20.28 -1.32 -13.55
CA ARG A 62 20.12 -2.08 -14.78
C ARG A 62 18.78 -2.76 -14.64
N THR A 63 17.77 -2.24 -15.33
CA THR A 63 16.51 -2.91 -15.53
C THR A 63 16.85 -4.10 -16.43
N CYS A 64 17.41 -5.15 -15.82
CA CYS A 64 17.70 -6.42 -16.46
C CYS A 64 16.37 -7.14 -16.69
N LEU A 65 15.46 -6.51 -17.43
CA LEU A 65 14.38 -7.20 -18.09
C LEU A 65 14.95 -7.58 -19.46
N LYS A 66 15.59 -8.75 -19.50
CA LYS A 66 15.88 -9.47 -20.73
C LYS A 66 14.62 -10.19 -21.20
#